data_AF-A0A6A3SHC9-F1
#
_entry.id   AF-A0A6A3SHC9-F1
#
_cell.length_a   1.000
_cell.length_b   1.000
_cell.length_c   1.000
_cell.angle_alpha   90.00
_cell.angle_beta   90.00
_cell.angle_gamma   90.00
#
_symmetry.space_group_name_H-M   'P 1'
#
loop_
_entity.id
_entity.type
_entity.pdbx_description
1 polymer ?
#
loop_
_entity_poly.entity_id
_entity_poly.type
_entity_poly.pdbx_seq_one_letter_code
_entity_poly.pdbx_strand_id
1 'polypeptide(L)'
;MKRVTAVSLLTAAVATLSPYTSAAPMCSRTWKQREHLHPNVHTLPPLTDVQVTELSALPSQLDWCARGLCTPSWNQHIPQYCGSCFAHGALSAAQDRIKMLHRAQGRVGPDVQLGRQTFLNCGPAHGLSDGCGGGEPTDVFEFMHHYGLPDETCVPYSATDYRKYADTNGTCPPEGYCMNCITTPDHPQGPHCFPVKTVVRYRAKEYGRVAGEHAMMKELLNGPITCGIACSDEFTFNYSAGVFHDKTGFLDIDHDVEIVGWGEEADGTKFWNVRNSWGTYWGMKGFFKIVRGVNNLGIESDCHWVNPDISDEELVFSQTTPLYGGSLWGIVPFAKGAATSHPINSTADVVLSNLPLQSEELLLETTVLAGSSETVVLRMTGEADVGGAETSAVEHESIGFSLFALFAAVIALGMVLSHVVARFSRSETYNRLI
;
A
#
# COMPACT_ATOMS: atom_id res chain seq x y z
N MET A 1 -46.14 62.09 41.65
CA MET A 1 -46.37 62.13 40.19
C MET A 1 -46.06 60.75 39.60
N LYS A 2 -47.11 60.15 39.00
CA LYS A 2 -47.22 59.04 38.04
C LYS A 2 -46.13 57.93 37.96
N ARG A 3 -46.59 56.71 38.26
CA ARG A 3 -46.14 55.41 37.71
C ARG A 3 -46.13 55.42 36.18
N VAL A 4 -45.15 54.76 35.55
CA VAL A 4 -45.36 53.94 34.34
C VAL A 4 -44.48 52.69 34.44
N THR A 5 -45.16 51.55 34.39
CA THR A 5 -44.69 50.17 34.35
C THR A 5 -44.14 49.84 32.96
N ALA A 6 -42.93 49.29 32.85
CA ALA A 6 -42.46 48.67 31.61
C ALA A 6 -42.93 47.22 31.57
N VAL A 7 -43.76 46.90 30.58
CA VAL A 7 -44.31 45.57 30.31
C VAL A 7 -43.25 44.75 29.58
N SER A 8 -42.77 43.67 30.20
CA SER A 8 -42.00 42.63 29.50
C SER A 8 -42.92 41.83 28.60
N LEU A 9 -42.75 41.95 27.28
CA LEU A 9 -43.22 40.95 26.33
C LEU A 9 -42.13 39.88 26.16
N LEU A 10 -42.30 38.75 26.83
CA LEU A 10 -41.63 37.50 26.46
C LEU A 10 -42.30 36.97 25.19
N THR A 11 -41.64 37.10 24.05
CA THR A 11 -41.99 36.31 22.86
C THR A 11 -41.38 34.92 23.02
N ALA A 12 -42.20 33.94 23.38
CA ALA A 12 -41.85 32.54 23.31
C ALA A 12 -41.72 32.15 21.83
N ALA A 13 -40.49 32.01 21.35
CA ALA A 13 -40.22 31.35 20.08
C ALA A 13 -40.43 29.84 20.31
N VAL A 14 -41.56 29.34 19.81
CA VAL A 14 -41.81 27.90 19.69
C VAL A 14 -40.82 27.39 18.65
N ALA A 15 -39.72 26.81 19.10
CA ALA A 15 -38.84 26.04 18.24
C ALA A 15 -39.61 24.80 17.79
N THR A 16 -40.10 24.83 16.57
CA THR A 16 -40.59 23.64 15.88
C THR A 16 -39.43 22.65 15.78
N LEU A 17 -39.51 21.57 16.57
CA LEU A 17 -38.64 20.41 16.43
C LEU A 17 -38.76 19.90 14.99
N SER A 18 -37.72 20.12 14.20
CA SER A 18 -37.59 19.48 12.89
C SER A 18 -37.42 17.97 13.11
N PRO A 19 -38.14 17.11 12.38
CA PRO A 19 -38.00 15.68 12.52
C PRO A 19 -36.62 15.25 12.02
N TYR A 20 -36.05 14.24 12.67
CA TYR A 20 -34.93 13.40 12.22
C TYR A 20 -34.53 13.60 10.75
N THR A 21 -33.40 14.26 10.49
CA THR A 21 -32.77 14.29 9.16
C THR A 21 -31.33 13.82 9.28
N SER A 22 -31.11 12.60 8.78
CA SER A 22 -29.84 11.98 8.37
C SER A 22 -28.70 12.03 9.39
N ALA A 23 -28.35 10.87 9.96
CA ALA A 23 -26.99 10.67 10.46
C ALA A 23 -26.01 11.17 9.39
N ALA A 24 -24.99 11.92 9.79
CA ALA A 24 -23.88 12.24 8.88
C ALA A 24 -23.40 10.91 8.30
N PRO A 25 -23.22 10.80 6.97
CA PRO A 25 -22.90 9.52 6.37
C PRO A 25 -21.63 9.01 7.06
N MET A 26 -21.73 7.80 7.63
CA MET A 26 -20.55 7.01 7.97
C MET A 26 -19.75 6.79 6.68
N CYS A 27 -18.59 6.13 6.81
CA CYS A 27 -17.91 5.67 5.61
C CYS A 27 -18.91 4.95 4.70
N SER A 28 -18.75 5.10 3.40
CA SER A 28 -19.60 4.42 2.44
C SER A 28 -18.72 3.60 1.51
N ARG A 29 -19.06 2.32 1.41
CA ARG A 29 -18.57 1.46 0.34
C ARG A 29 -19.49 1.63 -0.84
N THR A 30 -18.94 1.97 -1.99
CA THR A 30 -19.75 2.31 -3.18
C THR A 30 -20.34 1.06 -3.82
N TRP A 31 -19.74 -0.11 -3.60
CA TRP A 31 -20.11 -1.40 -4.18
C TRP A 31 -20.31 -1.41 -5.69
N LYS A 32 -19.82 -0.38 -6.42
CA LYS A 32 -20.04 -0.22 -7.86
C LYS A 32 -19.66 -1.50 -8.60
N GLN A 33 -20.64 -2.15 -9.24
CA GLN A 33 -20.50 -3.40 -10.00
C GLN A 33 -20.12 -4.63 -9.16
N ARG A 34 -20.20 -4.55 -7.84
CA ARG A 34 -19.81 -5.58 -6.87
C ARG A 34 -20.92 -5.88 -5.85
N GLU A 35 -22.14 -5.45 -6.13
CA GLU A 35 -23.32 -5.68 -5.28
C GLU A 35 -23.58 -7.18 -5.03
N HIS A 36 -23.23 -8.02 -6.01
CA HIS A 36 -23.32 -9.48 -5.93
C HIS A 36 -22.31 -10.12 -4.94
N LEU A 37 -21.31 -9.37 -4.49
CA LEU A 37 -20.31 -9.81 -3.51
C LEU A 37 -20.66 -9.38 -2.09
N HIS A 38 -21.73 -8.62 -1.90
CA HIS A 38 -22.19 -8.18 -0.59
C HIS A 38 -22.59 -9.41 0.26
N PRO A 39 -22.19 -9.51 1.55
CA PRO A 39 -22.47 -10.69 2.38
C PRO A 39 -23.96 -11.02 2.54
N ASN A 40 -24.85 -10.01 2.54
CA ASN A 40 -26.30 -10.22 2.53
C ASN A 40 -26.81 -10.97 1.28
N VAL A 41 -26.06 -10.91 0.18
CA VAL A 41 -26.41 -11.56 -1.10
C VAL A 41 -25.60 -12.84 -1.29
N HIS A 42 -24.34 -12.84 -0.86
CA HIS A 42 -23.39 -13.94 -1.04
C HIS A 42 -22.84 -14.42 0.30
N THR A 43 -23.32 -15.58 0.75
CA THR A 43 -22.81 -16.26 1.92
C THR A 43 -21.53 -17.02 1.60
N LEU A 44 -20.52 -16.92 2.45
CA LEU A 44 -19.30 -17.70 2.32
C LEU A 44 -19.59 -19.20 2.46
N PRO A 45 -19.01 -20.06 1.58
CA PRO A 45 -19.16 -21.50 1.71
C PRO A 45 -18.44 -22.00 2.98
N PRO A 46 -18.91 -23.11 3.58
CA PRO A 46 -18.19 -23.76 4.66
C PRO A 46 -16.82 -24.26 4.18
N LEU A 47 -15.85 -24.33 5.10
CA LEU A 47 -14.54 -24.89 4.81
C LEU A 47 -14.64 -26.39 4.47
N THR A 48 -13.89 -26.79 3.46
CA THR A 48 -13.67 -28.22 3.14
C THR A 48 -12.71 -28.86 4.14
N ASP A 49 -12.74 -30.18 4.28
CA ASP A 49 -11.83 -30.92 5.18
C ASP A 49 -10.33 -30.65 4.87
N VAL A 50 -10.01 -30.48 3.58
CA VAL A 50 -8.66 -30.11 3.13
C VAL A 50 -8.29 -28.72 3.65
N GLN A 51 -9.17 -27.74 3.53
CA GLN A 51 -8.93 -26.39 4.03
C GLN A 51 -8.80 -26.36 5.55
N VAL A 52 -9.63 -27.12 6.28
CA VAL A 52 -9.52 -27.26 7.75
C VAL A 52 -8.15 -27.83 8.12
N THR A 53 -7.71 -28.86 7.40
CA THR A 53 -6.39 -29.47 7.60
C THR A 53 -5.26 -28.48 7.33
N GLU A 54 -5.33 -27.74 6.22
CA GLU A 54 -4.35 -26.70 5.89
C GLU A 54 -4.30 -25.59 6.97
N LEU A 55 -5.46 -25.12 7.45
CA LEU A 55 -5.53 -24.12 8.51
C LEU A 55 -4.88 -24.61 9.80
N SER A 56 -5.03 -25.89 10.13
CA SER A 56 -4.43 -26.48 11.33
C SER A 56 -2.89 -26.55 11.27
N ALA A 57 -2.31 -26.46 10.08
CA ALA A 57 -0.86 -26.44 9.87
C ALA A 57 -0.25 -25.03 9.91
N LEU A 58 -1.09 -23.97 9.87
CA LEU A 58 -0.63 -22.58 10.01
C LEU A 58 -0.27 -22.26 11.48
N PRO A 59 0.62 -21.28 11.72
CA PRO A 59 0.91 -20.87 13.08
C PRO A 59 -0.36 -20.37 13.79
N SER A 60 -0.51 -20.69 15.08
CA SER A 60 -1.67 -20.28 15.89
C SER A 60 -1.80 -18.75 16.02
N GLN A 61 -0.69 -18.02 15.88
CA GLN A 61 -0.65 -16.57 15.92
C GLN A 61 0.29 -15.99 14.86
N LEU A 62 -0.16 -14.94 14.19
CA LEU A 62 0.63 -14.08 13.32
C LEU A 62 0.29 -12.63 13.65
N ASP A 63 1.29 -11.77 13.79
CA ASP A 63 1.09 -10.33 13.94
C ASP A 63 2.26 -9.59 13.30
N TRP A 64 2.03 -8.96 12.15
CA TRP A 64 3.05 -8.18 11.46
C TRP A 64 3.48 -6.92 12.24
N CYS A 65 2.59 -6.35 13.04
CA CYS A 65 2.89 -5.18 13.85
C CYS A 65 3.76 -5.52 15.04
N ALA A 66 3.51 -6.65 15.71
CA ALA A 66 4.38 -7.16 16.77
C ALA A 66 5.80 -7.46 16.27
N ARG A 67 5.96 -7.74 14.97
CA ARG A 67 7.26 -7.93 14.30
C ARG A 67 7.92 -6.61 13.85
N GLY A 68 7.31 -5.46 14.14
CA GLY A 68 7.81 -4.15 13.77
C GLY A 68 7.69 -3.83 12.26
N LEU A 69 6.83 -4.55 11.54
CA LEU A 69 6.62 -4.41 10.09
C LEU A 69 5.43 -3.54 9.72
N CYS A 70 4.79 -2.95 10.72
CA CYS A 70 3.69 -2.02 10.56
C CYS A 70 4.17 -0.56 10.53
N THR A 71 3.53 0.25 9.71
CA THR A 71 3.68 1.71 9.66
C THR A 71 2.74 2.40 10.67
N PRO A 72 2.88 3.72 10.91
CA PRO A 72 2.08 4.44 11.90
C PRO A 72 0.56 4.40 11.63
N SER A 73 -0.24 4.41 12.70
CA SER A 73 -1.71 4.50 12.62
C SER A 73 -2.18 5.90 12.18
N TRP A 74 -3.32 5.94 11.50
CA TRP A 74 -3.91 7.16 10.93
C TRP A 74 -5.27 7.51 11.52
N ASN A 75 -5.72 8.74 11.31
CA ASN A 75 -7.06 9.20 11.62
C ASN A 75 -7.70 9.90 10.41
N GLN A 76 -8.66 9.25 9.78
CA GLN A 76 -9.34 9.78 8.60
C GLN A 76 -10.32 10.92 8.92
N HIS A 77 -10.77 11.06 10.17
CA HIS A 77 -11.85 11.98 10.55
C HIS A 77 -11.40 13.42 10.84
N ILE A 78 -10.11 13.72 10.67
CA ILE A 78 -9.54 15.04 10.97
C ILE A 78 -8.67 15.53 9.80
N PRO A 79 -8.59 16.86 9.57
CA PRO A 79 -9.17 17.96 10.36
C PRO A 79 -10.71 18.13 10.23
N GLN A 80 -11.33 17.44 9.26
CA GLN A 80 -12.77 17.32 9.15
C GLN A 80 -13.16 15.89 8.75
N TYR A 81 -14.46 15.60 8.76
CA TYR A 81 -14.94 14.29 8.35
C TYR A 81 -14.69 14.01 6.85
N CYS A 82 -14.12 12.85 6.57
CA CYS A 82 -13.95 12.30 5.23
C CYS A 82 -14.18 10.78 5.29
N GLY A 83 -15.10 10.27 4.45
CA GLY A 83 -15.43 8.84 4.32
C GLY A 83 -14.38 8.07 3.51
N SER A 84 -13.11 8.14 3.92
CA SER A 84 -11.96 7.61 3.17
C SER A 84 -11.35 6.36 3.80
N CYS A 85 -12.14 5.49 4.44
CA CYS A 85 -11.65 4.26 5.06
C CYS A 85 -10.96 3.34 4.07
N PHE A 86 -11.56 3.17 2.88
CA PHE A 86 -11.05 2.34 1.80
C PHE A 86 -9.62 2.76 1.40
N ALA A 87 -9.39 4.07 1.28
CA ALA A 87 -8.07 4.64 1.01
C ALA A 87 -7.10 4.43 2.16
N HIS A 88 -7.56 4.59 3.41
CA HIS A 88 -6.70 4.41 4.58
C HIS A 88 -6.32 2.94 4.78
N GLY A 89 -7.27 2.01 4.68
CA GLY A 89 -7.03 0.58 4.81
C GLY A 89 -6.13 0.05 3.70
N ALA A 90 -6.43 0.39 2.44
CA ALA A 90 -5.64 -0.03 1.28
C ALA A 90 -4.21 0.49 1.33
N LEU A 91 -4.02 1.78 1.59
CA LEU A 91 -2.69 2.37 1.63
C LEU A 91 -1.90 1.89 2.85
N SER A 92 -2.53 1.66 4.01
CA SER A 92 -1.82 1.10 5.16
C SER A 92 -1.29 -0.32 4.86
N ALA A 93 -2.11 -1.18 4.23
CA ALA A 93 -1.68 -2.51 3.80
C ALA A 93 -0.54 -2.44 2.76
N ALA A 94 -0.66 -1.55 1.78
CA ALA A 94 0.39 -1.34 0.77
C ALA A 94 1.71 -0.85 1.41
N GLN A 95 1.64 0.08 2.34
CA GLN A 95 2.80 0.64 3.05
C GLN A 95 3.49 -0.40 3.93
N ASP A 96 2.72 -1.20 4.66
CA ASP A 96 3.27 -2.26 5.50
C ASP A 96 3.96 -3.31 4.62
N ARG A 97 3.39 -3.65 3.46
CA ARG A 97 4.03 -4.53 2.47
C ARG A 97 5.29 -3.91 1.84
N ILE A 98 5.32 -2.61 1.57
CA ILE A 98 6.54 -1.90 1.14
C ILE A 98 7.63 -2.01 2.23
N LYS A 99 7.26 -1.79 3.49
CA LYS A 99 8.18 -1.93 4.63
C LYS A 99 8.73 -3.35 4.75
N MET A 100 7.90 -4.37 4.51
CA MET A 100 8.33 -5.77 4.44
C MET A 100 9.35 -6.01 3.32
N LEU A 101 9.10 -5.48 2.11
CA LEU A 101 10.04 -5.54 0.98
C LEU A 101 11.38 -4.88 1.32
N HIS A 102 11.34 -3.68 1.89
CA HIS A 102 12.54 -2.95 2.33
C HIS A 102 13.35 -3.77 3.34
N ARG A 103 12.70 -4.38 4.33
CA ARG A 103 13.38 -5.24 5.32
C ARG A 103 13.97 -6.49 4.68
N ALA A 104 13.27 -7.12 3.74
CA ALA A 104 13.78 -8.27 2.99
C ALA A 104 15.03 -7.92 2.15
N GLN A 105 15.12 -6.68 1.67
CA GLN A 105 16.29 -6.13 0.96
C GLN A 105 17.39 -5.60 1.89
N GLY A 106 17.23 -5.73 3.23
CA GLY A 106 18.18 -5.20 4.21
C GLY A 106 18.22 -3.67 4.29
N ARG A 107 17.21 -2.97 3.72
CA ARG A 107 17.12 -1.50 3.79
C ARG A 107 16.70 -1.06 5.18
N VAL A 108 17.48 -0.13 5.73
CA VAL A 108 17.22 0.55 7.01
C VAL A 108 17.05 2.04 6.69
N GLY A 109 15.81 2.44 6.45
CA GLY A 109 15.43 3.79 6.06
C GLY A 109 14.09 4.19 6.67
N PRO A 110 13.63 5.43 6.42
CA PRO A 110 12.30 5.86 6.85
C PRO A 110 11.22 4.99 6.21
N ASP A 111 10.12 4.80 6.92
CA ASP A 111 8.96 4.11 6.38
C ASP A 111 8.29 4.99 5.31
N VAL A 112 7.94 4.40 4.17
CA VAL A 112 7.20 5.08 3.10
C VAL A 112 5.79 5.43 3.59
N GLN A 113 5.41 6.69 3.44
CA GLN A 113 4.04 7.12 3.69
C GLN A 113 3.35 7.38 2.36
N LEU A 114 2.37 6.56 1.94
CA LEU A 114 1.74 6.77 0.63
C LEU A 114 0.76 7.96 0.66
N GLY A 115 0.78 8.77 -0.39
CA GLY A 115 -0.02 9.99 -0.56
C GLY A 115 -1.53 9.73 -0.60
N ARG A 116 -2.16 9.71 0.59
CA ARG A 116 -3.62 9.52 0.75
C ARG A 116 -4.39 10.64 0.08
N GLN A 117 -3.93 11.87 0.29
CA GLN A 117 -4.57 13.04 -0.28
C GLN A 117 -4.46 13.08 -1.79
N THR A 118 -3.32 12.65 -2.36
CA THR A 118 -3.12 12.53 -3.80
C THR A 118 -4.17 11.59 -4.40
N PHE A 119 -4.40 10.42 -3.81
CA PHE A 119 -5.45 9.52 -4.28
C PHE A 119 -6.84 10.18 -4.19
N LEU A 120 -7.20 10.77 -3.04
CA LEU A 120 -8.52 11.41 -2.85
C LEU A 120 -8.75 12.62 -3.77
N ASN A 121 -7.68 13.30 -4.18
CA ASN A 121 -7.72 14.39 -5.14
C ASN A 121 -7.90 13.87 -6.57
N CYS A 122 -7.22 12.76 -6.93
CA CYS A 122 -7.03 12.37 -8.32
C CYS A 122 -7.80 11.13 -8.78
N GLY A 123 -8.01 10.14 -7.92
CA GLY A 123 -8.73 8.91 -8.26
C GLY A 123 -10.09 9.14 -8.93
N PRO A 124 -10.96 10.02 -8.37
CA PRO A 124 -12.32 10.24 -8.90
C PRO A 124 -12.36 10.72 -10.36
N ALA A 125 -11.36 11.49 -10.81
CA ALA A 125 -11.28 11.94 -12.21
C ALA A 125 -10.99 10.80 -13.20
N HIS A 126 -10.51 9.66 -12.71
CA HIS A 126 -10.29 8.43 -13.47
C HIS A 126 -11.44 7.42 -13.32
N GLY A 127 -12.57 7.84 -12.73
CA GLY A 127 -13.71 6.96 -12.46
C GLY A 127 -13.52 6.05 -11.24
N LEU A 128 -12.47 6.29 -10.43
CA LEU A 128 -12.12 5.48 -9.27
C LEU A 128 -12.56 6.19 -7.99
N SER A 129 -13.40 5.53 -7.18
CA SER A 129 -14.01 6.07 -5.95
C SER A 129 -14.84 7.36 -6.13
N ASP A 130 -15.49 7.80 -5.05
CA ASP A 130 -16.18 9.09 -4.93
C ASP A 130 -15.47 10.04 -3.94
N GLY A 131 -14.15 9.87 -3.76
CA GLY A 131 -13.34 10.68 -2.84
C GLY A 131 -13.76 10.47 -1.38
N CYS A 132 -14.08 11.55 -0.66
CA CYS A 132 -14.61 11.45 0.70
C CYS A 132 -16.07 10.96 0.74
N GLY A 133 -16.72 10.78 -0.42
CA GLY A 133 -18.04 10.17 -0.53
C GLY A 133 -18.04 8.65 -0.39
N GLY A 134 -16.87 8.02 -0.40
CA GLY A 134 -16.72 6.57 -0.33
C GLY A 134 -15.92 6.01 -1.49
N GLY A 135 -15.58 4.74 -1.40
CA GLY A 135 -14.80 4.04 -2.41
C GLY A 135 -14.46 2.62 -1.98
N GLU A 136 -13.52 2.02 -2.69
CA GLU A 136 -13.18 0.62 -2.53
C GLU A 136 -11.66 0.40 -2.47
N PRO A 137 -11.15 -0.59 -1.72
CA PRO A 137 -9.71 -0.87 -1.69
C PRO A 137 -9.13 -1.14 -3.09
N THR A 138 -9.92 -1.77 -3.96
CA THR A 138 -9.53 -2.06 -5.34
C THR A 138 -9.33 -0.79 -6.17
N ASP A 139 -10.11 0.29 -5.94
CA ASP A 139 -9.96 1.57 -6.64
C ASP A 139 -8.55 2.15 -6.41
N VAL A 140 -8.05 1.99 -5.19
CA VAL A 140 -6.73 2.46 -4.76
C VAL A 140 -5.63 1.65 -5.44
N PHE A 141 -5.76 0.32 -5.45
CA PHE A 141 -4.77 -0.55 -6.06
C PHE A 141 -4.75 -0.44 -7.59
N GLU A 142 -5.92 -0.24 -8.22
CA GLU A 142 -6.02 0.07 -9.65
C GLU A 142 -5.34 1.40 -9.98
N PHE A 143 -5.57 2.45 -9.17
CA PHE A 143 -4.87 3.72 -9.34
C PHE A 143 -3.35 3.56 -9.17
N MET A 144 -2.91 2.79 -8.16
CA MET A 144 -1.49 2.49 -7.98
C MET A 144 -0.91 1.69 -9.16
N HIS A 145 -1.67 0.79 -9.75
CA HIS A 145 -1.23 -0.01 -10.90
C HIS A 145 -1.00 0.86 -12.14
N HIS A 146 -1.96 1.72 -12.48
CA HIS A 146 -1.90 2.53 -13.70
C HIS A 146 -1.07 3.81 -13.55
N TYR A 147 -1.18 4.49 -12.42
CA TYR A 147 -0.61 5.83 -12.23
C TYR A 147 0.49 5.84 -11.18
N GLY A 148 0.37 4.99 -10.16
CA GLY A 148 1.22 5.00 -8.97
C GLY A 148 0.86 6.13 -8.02
N LEU A 149 1.36 6.05 -6.79
CA LEU A 149 1.19 7.09 -5.77
C LEU A 149 2.53 7.64 -5.31
N PRO A 150 2.64 8.95 -5.08
CA PRO A 150 3.81 9.52 -4.45
C PRO A 150 3.81 9.26 -2.93
N ASP A 151 4.89 9.69 -2.29
CA ASP A 151 4.92 9.80 -0.83
C ASP A 151 3.99 10.93 -0.34
N GLU A 152 3.51 10.83 0.90
CA GLU A 152 2.64 11.74 1.63
C GLU A 152 3.21 13.16 1.70
N THR A 153 4.53 13.28 1.64
CA THR A 153 5.23 14.58 1.54
C THR A 153 4.85 15.38 0.30
N CYS A 154 4.28 14.77 -0.75
CA CYS A 154 3.78 15.49 -1.92
C CYS A 154 2.56 16.35 -1.65
N VAL A 155 1.57 15.81 -0.92
CA VAL A 155 0.37 16.50 -0.47
C VAL A 155 -0.08 15.84 0.83
N PRO A 156 0.15 16.46 2.00
CA PRO A 156 -0.29 15.90 3.26
C PRO A 156 -1.81 15.73 3.34
N TYR A 157 -2.25 14.71 4.07
CA TYR A 157 -3.64 14.42 4.34
C TYR A 157 -4.34 15.62 4.98
N SER A 158 -5.46 16.01 4.38
CA SER A 158 -6.24 17.18 4.78
C SER A 158 -7.74 16.87 4.92
N ALA A 159 -8.13 15.60 4.84
CA ALA A 159 -9.53 15.15 4.84
C ALA A 159 -10.41 15.94 3.86
N THR A 160 -9.89 16.14 2.64
CA THR A 160 -10.62 16.72 1.51
C THR A 160 -10.50 15.80 0.31
N ASP A 161 -11.15 16.15 -0.79
CA ASP A 161 -11.08 15.38 -2.03
C ASP A 161 -11.14 16.30 -3.25
N TYR A 162 -11.29 15.67 -4.41
CA TYR A 162 -11.41 16.30 -5.72
C TYR A 162 -12.44 17.44 -5.79
N ARG A 163 -13.50 17.45 -4.97
CA ARG A 163 -14.58 18.45 -5.02
C ARG A 163 -14.11 19.86 -4.66
N LYS A 164 -12.96 19.98 -3.98
CA LYS A 164 -12.36 21.30 -3.69
C LYS A 164 -11.83 22.00 -4.95
N TYR A 165 -11.60 21.27 -6.04
CA TYR A 165 -11.13 21.82 -7.30
C TYR A 165 -12.30 22.27 -8.18
N ALA A 166 -13.03 23.29 -7.72
CA ALA A 166 -14.17 23.83 -8.44
C ALA A 166 -13.78 24.37 -9.84
N ASP A 167 -12.60 24.97 -9.95
CA ASP A 167 -12.10 25.60 -11.18
C ASP A 167 -11.85 24.60 -12.31
N THR A 168 -11.60 23.34 -11.98
CA THR A 168 -11.35 22.24 -12.91
C THR A 168 -12.52 21.25 -12.97
N ASN A 169 -13.69 21.66 -12.47
CA ASN A 169 -14.89 20.82 -12.36
C ASN A 169 -14.61 19.47 -11.67
N GLY A 170 -13.82 19.49 -10.60
CA GLY A 170 -13.41 18.31 -9.85
C GLY A 170 -12.26 17.51 -10.48
N THR A 171 -11.68 17.94 -11.60
CA THR A 171 -10.50 17.28 -12.17
C THR A 171 -9.27 17.61 -11.35
N CYS A 172 -8.46 16.62 -10.99
CA CYS A 172 -7.24 16.84 -10.20
C CYS A 172 -6.23 17.72 -10.95
N PRO A 173 -5.89 18.92 -10.45
CA PRO A 173 -4.80 19.70 -11.02
C PRO A 173 -3.45 19.07 -10.66
N PRO A 174 -2.36 19.37 -11.38
CA PRO A 174 -1.03 18.83 -11.09
C PRO A 174 -0.57 19.02 -9.64
N GLU A 175 -0.92 20.15 -9.03
CA GLU A 175 -0.63 20.48 -7.63
C GLU A 175 -1.41 19.60 -6.65
N GLY A 176 -2.57 19.08 -7.07
CA GLY A 176 -3.34 18.09 -6.32
C GLY A 176 -2.69 16.71 -6.29
N TYR A 177 -1.79 16.42 -7.24
CA TYR A 177 -1.01 15.20 -7.24
C TYR A 177 0.27 15.34 -6.40
N CYS A 178 1.07 16.38 -6.65
CA CYS A 178 2.24 16.72 -5.85
C CYS A 178 2.59 18.20 -6.01
N MET A 179 2.88 18.87 -4.90
CA MET A 179 3.20 20.30 -4.91
C MET A 179 4.29 20.66 -3.92
N ASN A 180 4.89 21.82 -4.16
CA ASN A 180 5.79 22.48 -3.23
C ASN A 180 5.45 23.97 -3.15
N CYS A 181 5.69 24.60 -2.01
CA CYS A 181 5.48 26.03 -1.82
C CYS A 181 6.73 26.66 -1.20
N ILE A 182 7.43 27.49 -1.96
CA ILE A 182 8.65 28.16 -1.49
C ILE A 182 8.84 29.50 -2.21
N THR A 183 9.59 30.40 -1.61
CA THR A 183 10.09 31.61 -2.27
C THR A 183 11.20 31.22 -3.25
N THR A 184 11.06 31.59 -4.52
CA THR A 184 12.08 31.35 -5.56
C THR A 184 12.64 32.66 -6.09
N PRO A 185 13.75 32.65 -6.85
CA PRO A 185 14.26 33.84 -7.53
C PRO A 185 13.21 34.53 -8.42
N ASP A 186 12.31 33.77 -9.04
CA ASP A 186 11.24 34.29 -9.91
C ASP A 186 10.06 34.89 -9.13
N HIS A 187 9.90 34.49 -7.86
CA HIS A 187 8.86 34.98 -6.95
C HIS A 187 9.48 35.46 -5.63
N PRO A 188 10.24 36.57 -5.62
CA PRO A 188 10.97 37.02 -4.43
C PRO A 188 10.08 37.62 -3.34
N GLN A 189 8.81 37.91 -3.65
CA GLN A 189 7.90 38.62 -2.75
C GLN A 189 7.18 37.72 -1.73
N GLY A 190 7.38 36.40 -1.79
CA GLY A 190 6.79 35.45 -0.84
C GLY A 190 6.76 34.02 -1.37
N PRO A 191 6.33 33.05 -0.54
CA PRO A 191 6.16 31.68 -0.99
C PRO A 191 5.07 31.63 -2.06
N HIS A 192 5.36 30.92 -3.14
CA HIS A 192 4.39 30.57 -4.17
C HIS A 192 4.39 29.05 -4.33
N CYS A 193 3.23 28.51 -4.64
CA CYS A 193 3.05 27.07 -4.81
C CYS A 193 3.14 26.69 -6.28
N PHE A 194 3.77 25.55 -6.56
CA PHE A 194 3.92 25.01 -7.91
C PHE A 194 3.90 23.48 -7.88
N PRO A 195 3.53 22.83 -9.00
CA PRO A 195 3.47 21.38 -9.06
C PRO A 195 4.87 20.78 -9.20
N VAL A 196 5.11 19.68 -8.48
CA VAL A 196 6.33 18.89 -8.61
C VAL A 196 6.11 17.86 -9.72
N LYS A 197 6.87 17.97 -10.81
CA LYS A 197 6.59 17.24 -12.06
C LYS A 197 7.11 15.80 -12.05
N THR A 198 8.20 15.54 -11.36
CA THR A 198 8.86 14.22 -11.34
C THR A 198 9.06 13.75 -9.91
N VAL A 199 8.45 12.62 -9.56
CA VAL A 199 8.40 12.06 -8.20
C VAL A 199 8.61 10.55 -8.26
N VAL A 200 9.04 9.96 -7.13
CA VAL A 200 9.02 8.50 -6.96
C VAL A 200 7.56 8.08 -6.91
N ARG A 201 7.18 7.07 -7.70
CA ARG A 201 5.84 6.51 -7.66
C ARG A 201 5.88 5.06 -7.20
N TYR A 202 5.15 4.77 -6.15
CA TYR A 202 4.89 3.42 -5.67
C TYR A 202 3.71 2.84 -6.43
N ARG A 203 3.91 1.69 -7.06
CA ARG A 203 2.89 1.07 -7.91
C ARG A 203 2.39 -0.24 -7.33
N ALA A 204 1.23 -0.70 -7.80
CA ALA A 204 0.76 -2.05 -7.59
C ALA A 204 1.22 -2.90 -8.78
N LYS A 205 2.13 -3.86 -8.55
CA LYS A 205 2.52 -4.82 -9.59
C LYS A 205 1.38 -5.76 -9.91
N GLU A 206 0.80 -6.31 -8.85
CA GLU A 206 -0.35 -7.20 -8.86
C GLU A 206 -1.23 -6.82 -7.67
N TYR A 207 -2.53 -7.04 -7.80
CA TYR A 207 -3.49 -6.88 -6.73
C TYR A 207 -4.67 -7.81 -6.98
N GLY A 208 -5.42 -8.11 -5.94
CA GLY A 208 -6.52 -9.04 -6.08
C GLY A 208 -7.40 -9.11 -4.85
N ARG A 209 -8.45 -9.93 -4.98
CA ARG A 209 -9.46 -10.16 -3.96
C ARG A 209 -9.30 -11.53 -3.33
N VAL A 210 -9.51 -11.63 -2.03
CA VAL A 210 -9.63 -12.88 -1.26
C VAL A 210 -10.85 -12.80 -0.35
N ALA A 211 -11.42 -13.95 -0.01
CA ALA A 211 -12.56 -14.05 0.89
C ALA A 211 -12.55 -15.39 1.62
N GLY A 212 -13.11 -15.41 2.82
CA GLY A 212 -13.13 -16.56 3.70
C GLY A 212 -11.84 -16.76 4.49
N GLU A 213 -11.99 -17.29 5.70
CA GLU A 213 -10.91 -17.49 6.68
C GLU A 213 -9.66 -18.14 6.07
N HIS A 214 -9.84 -19.23 5.31
CA HIS A 214 -8.74 -19.98 4.72
C HIS A 214 -7.91 -19.16 3.72
N ALA A 215 -8.54 -18.50 2.75
CA ALA A 215 -7.83 -17.72 1.75
C ALA A 215 -7.17 -16.48 2.38
N MET A 216 -7.85 -15.83 3.33
CA MET A 216 -7.32 -14.67 4.06
C MET A 216 -6.09 -15.04 4.88
N MET A 217 -6.11 -16.14 5.64
CA MET A 217 -4.94 -16.57 6.42
C MET A 217 -3.75 -16.91 5.53
N LYS A 218 -3.98 -17.55 4.38
CA LYS A 218 -2.91 -17.85 3.41
C LYS A 218 -2.31 -16.57 2.83
N GLU A 219 -3.13 -15.59 2.46
CA GLU A 219 -2.62 -14.32 1.94
C GLU A 219 -1.92 -13.48 3.00
N LEU A 220 -2.38 -13.52 4.25
CA LEU A 220 -1.74 -12.82 5.36
C LEU A 220 -0.31 -13.31 5.64
N LEU A 221 0.08 -14.51 5.18
CA LEU A 221 1.49 -14.94 5.22
C LEU A 221 2.39 -14.11 4.29
N ASN A 222 1.83 -13.46 3.27
CA ASN A 222 2.52 -12.55 2.35
C ASN A 222 2.51 -11.09 2.84
N GLY A 223 1.59 -10.73 3.74
CA GLY A 223 1.52 -9.41 4.36
C GLY A 223 0.08 -8.98 4.68
N PRO A 224 -0.12 -7.82 5.34
CA PRO A 224 -1.44 -7.31 5.67
C PRO A 224 -2.38 -7.19 4.46
N ILE A 225 -3.69 -7.29 4.71
CA ILE A 225 -4.76 -7.17 3.69
C ILE A 225 -5.82 -6.17 4.15
N THR A 226 -6.54 -5.57 3.21
CA THR A 226 -7.65 -4.65 3.51
C THR A 226 -8.98 -5.36 3.36
N CYS A 227 -9.86 -5.27 4.34
CA CYS A 227 -11.15 -5.94 4.33
C CYS A 227 -12.28 -4.97 4.65
N GLY A 228 -13.41 -5.15 3.96
CA GLY A 228 -14.65 -4.48 4.33
C GLY A 228 -15.20 -5.03 5.65
N ILE A 229 -15.74 -4.16 6.50
CA ILE A 229 -16.46 -4.51 7.74
C ILE A 229 -17.72 -3.65 7.89
N ALA A 230 -18.77 -4.21 8.51
CA ALA A 230 -19.96 -3.47 8.91
C ALA A 230 -19.73 -2.77 10.27
N CYS A 231 -20.05 -1.48 10.38
CA CYS A 231 -19.89 -0.71 11.60
C CYS A 231 -21.18 -0.69 12.45
N SER A 232 -21.43 -1.74 13.25
CA SER A 232 -22.54 -1.71 14.21
C SER A 232 -22.34 -0.62 15.28
N ASP A 233 -23.42 -0.15 15.91
CA ASP A 233 -23.35 0.90 16.95
C ASP A 233 -22.42 0.49 18.11
N GLU A 234 -22.50 -0.76 18.55
CA GLU A 234 -21.66 -1.29 19.63
C GLU A 234 -20.18 -1.30 19.23
N PHE A 235 -19.88 -1.71 17.99
CA PHE A 235 -18.52 -1.66 17.47
C PHE A 235 -17.99 -0.24 17.40
N THR A 236 -18.81 0.68 16.88
CA THR A 236 -18.40 2.05 16.58
C THR A 236 -18.20 2.88 17.84
N PHE A 237 -19.16 2.82 18.76
CA PHE A 237 -19.23 3.75 19.89
C PHE A 237 -18.75 3.16 21.22
N ASN A 238 -18.77 1.82 21.37
CA ASN A 238 -18.52 1.17 22.66
C ASN A 238 -17.29 0.25 22.69
N TYR A 239 -16.72 -0.13 21.53
CA TYR A 239 -15.49 -0.93 21.52
C TYR A 239 -14.32 -0.19 22.16
N SER A 240 -13.63 -0.88 23.07
CA SER A 240 -12.44 -0.35 23.75
C SER A 240 -11.29 -1.36 23.82
N ALA A 241 -11.58 -2.63 24.12
CA ALA A 241 -10.61 -3.72 24.16
C ALA A 241 -11.28 -5.10 24.09
N GLY A 242 -10.46 -6.14 23.93
CA GLY A 242 -10.91 -7.54 23.90
C GLY A 242 -11.30 -8.02 22.51
N VAL A 243 -11.68 -9.29 22.40
CA VAL A 243 -12.18 -9.89 21.16
C VAL A 243 -13.65 -9.50 20.97
N PHE A 244 -13.91 -8.65 19.99
CA PHE A 244 -15.25 -8.23 19.63
C PHE A 244 -16.05 -9.37 18.99
N HIS A 245 -17.33 -9.46 19.35
CA HIS A 245 -18.27 -10.41 18.77
C HIS A 245 -19.67 -9.77 18.74
N ASP A 246 -20.06 -9.28 17.57
CA ASP A 246 -21.39 -8.77 17.32
C ASP A 246 -22.41 -9.93 17.29
N LYS A 247 -23.47 -9.84 18.10
CA LYS A 247 -24.53 -10.85 18.18
C LYS A 247 -25.80 -10.46 17.43
N THR A 248 -25.80 -9.31 16.76
CA THR A 248 -26.98 -8.78 16.06
C THR A 248 -27.13 -9.37 14.66
N GLY A 249 -26.03 -9.87 14.08
CA GLY A 249 -26.00 -10.35 12.71
C GLY A 249 -25.91 -9.23 11.67
N PHE A 250 -25.43 -8.06 12.08
CA PHE A 250 -25.26 -6.91 11.19
C PHE A 250 -24.17 -7.18 10.14
N LEU A 251 -24.52 -7.05 8.86
CA LEU A 251 -23.67 -7.40 7.72
C LEU A 251 -23.67 -6.31 6.63
N ASP A 252 -24.26 -5.14 6.90
CA ASP A 252 -24.24 -4.01 5.97
C ASP A 252 -22.86 -3.35 6.01
N ILE A 253 -21.97 -3.85 5.16
CA ILE A 253 -20.58 -3.40 5.13
C ILE A 253 -20.51 -1.97 4.57
N ASP A 254 -20.05 -1.06 5.41
CA ASP A 254 -19.93 0.37 5.15
C ASP A 254 -18.53 0.93 5.43
N HIS A 255 -17.62 0.12 5.99
CA HIS A 255 -16.29 0.54 6.38
C HIS A 255 -15.20 -0.41 5.85
N ASP A 256 -13.96 0.04 5.81
CA ASP A 256 -12.79 -0.74 5.39
C ASP A 256 -11.66 -0.60 6.42
N VAL A 257 -11.02 -1.72 6.74
CA VAL A 257 -9.99 -1.84 7.77
C VAL A 257 -8.84 -2.71 7.27
N GLU A 258 -7.69 -2.64 7.93
CA GLU A 258 -6.53 -3.46 7.58
C GLU A 258 -6.38 -4.62 8.57
N ILE A 259 -6.44 -5.86 8.09
CA ILE A 259 -6.09 -7.03 8.90
C ILE A 259 -4.58 -7.24 8.83
N VAL A 260 -3.93 -7.24 10.00
CA VAL A 260 -2.47 -7.35 10.16
C VAL A 260 -2.02 -8.71 10.68
N GLY A 261 -2.97 -9.60 10.98
CA GLY A 261 -2.69 -10.95 11.47
C GLY A 261 -3.88 -11.60 12.18
N TRP A 262 -3.60 -12.65 12.93
CA TRP A 262 -4.60 -13.42 13.69
C TRP A 262 -3.99 -13.97 14.97
N GLY A 263 -4.85 -14.45 15.86
CA GLY A 263 -4.43 -15.18 17.05
C GLY A 263 -5.55 -16.04 17.63
N GLU A 264 -5.25 -16.58 18.80
CA GLU A 264 -6.15 -17.37 19.62
C GLU A 264 -5.90 -17.00 21.09
N GLU A 265 -6.98 -16.72 21.84
CA GLU A 265 -6.92 -16.49 23.28
C GLU A 265 -6.76 -17.83 24.03
N ALA A 266 -6.38 -17.78 25.31
CA ALA A 266 -6.17 -18.98 26.12
C ALA A 266 -7.42 -19.87 26.30
N ASP A 267 -8.61 -19.31 26.08
CA ASP A 267 -9.89 -20.03 26.12
C ASP A 267 -10.28 -20.67 24.77
N GLY A 268 -9.43 -20.57 23.76
CA GLY A 268 -9.66 -21.08 22.41
C GLY A 268 -10.37 -20.10 21.47
N THR A 269 -10.68 -18.89 21.92
CA THR A 269 -11.33 -17.87 21.07
C THR A 269 -10.36 -17.37 20.00
N LYS A 270 -10.65 -17.70 18.74
CA LYS A 270 -9.89 -17.26 17.57
C LYS A 270 -10.28 -15.83 17.18
N PHE A 271 -9.30 -15.01 16.81
CA PHE A 271 -9.53 -13.63 16.41
C PHE A 271 -8.65 -13.17 15.24
N TRP A 272 -9.11 -12.13 14.55
CA TRP A 272 -8.32 -11.29 13.67
C TRP A 272 -7.71 -10.12 14.45
N ASN A 273 -6.45 -9.76 14.17
CA ASN A 273 -5.84 -8.51 14.61
C ASN A 273 -6.01 -7.47 13.51
N VAL A 274 -6.64 -6.35 13.83
CA VAL A 274 -7.09 -5.39 12.82
C VAL A 274 -6.70 -3.96 13.19
N ARG A 275 -6.12 -3.23 12.24
CA ARG A 275 -5.85 -1.79 12.33
C ARG A 275 -7.06 -1.02 11.79
N ASN A 276 -7.53 -0.06 12.58
CA ASN A 276 -8.55 0.90 12.17
C ASN A 276 -7.90 2.26 11.80
N SER A 277 -8.68 3.15 11.19
CA SER A 277 -8.26 4.45 10.68
C SER A 277 -8.87 5.62 11.48
N TRP A 278 -9.19 5.42 12.75
CA TRP A 278 -9.88 6.40 13.62
C TRP A 278 -8.99 7.02 14.70
N GLY A 279 -7.67 6.94 14.51
CA GLY A 279 -6.68 7.45 15.46
C GLY A 279 -6.37 6.49 16.61
N THR A 280 -5.24 6.74 17.27
CA THR A 280 -4.70 5.88 18.33
C THR A 280 -5.47 5.94 19.64
N TYR A 281 -6.40 6.88 19.79
CA TYR A 281 -7.26 6.99 20.98
C TYR A 281 -8.46 6.05 20.94
N TRP A 282 -8.79 5.49 19.77
CA TRP A 282 -9.89 4.53 19.64
C TRP A 282 -9.40 3.10 19.84
N GLY A 283 -10.19 2.27 20.52
CA GLY A 283 -9.88 0.85 20.74
C GLY A 283 -8.52 0.61 21.41
N MET A 284 -7.82 -0.41 20.94
CA MET A 284 -6.52 -0.85 21.44
C MET A 284 -5.38 -0.11 20.73
N LYS A 285 -5.22 1.19 21.01
CA LYS A 285 -4.24 2.08 20.32
C LYS A 285 -4.49 2.24 18.81
N GLY A 286 -5.75 2.31 18.41
CA GLY A 286 -6.19 2.35 17.01
C GLY A 286 -6.39 0.97 16.38
N PHE A 287 -6.21 -0.10 17.15
CA PHE A 287 -6.43 -1.48 16.71
C PHE A 287 -7.63 -2.10 17.42
N PHE A 288 -8.10 -3.22 16.91
CA PHE A 288 -9.10 -4.05 17.56
C PHE A 288 -8.87 -5.53 17.26
N LYS A 289 -9.53 -6.37 18.06
CA LYS A 289 -9.67 -7.80 17.80
C LYS A 289 -11.13 -8.11 17.51
N ILE A 290 -11.39 -9.00 16.56
CA ILE A 290 -12.74 -9.48 16.23
C ILE A 290 -12.70 -10.99 16.02
N VAL A 291 -13.77 -11.69 16.43
CA VAL A 291 -13.88 -13.15 16.30
C VAL A 291 -13.67 -13.61 14.84
N ARG A 292 -12.86 -14.65 14.68
CA ARG A 292 -12.46 -15.22 13.38
C ARG A 292 -13.16 -16.55 13.09
N GLY A 293 -13.46 -16.81 11.82
CA GLY A 293 -14.02 -18.06 11.29
C GLY A 293 -15.55 -18.08 11.22
N VAL A 294 -16.21 -16.97 11.59
CA VAL A 294 -17.68 -16.84 11.60
C VAL A 294 -18.17 -15.64 10.81
N ASN A 295 -17.29 -15.00 10.04
CA ASN A 295 -17.60 -13.82 9.21
C ASN A 295 -18.34 -12.70 9.99
N ASN A 296 -17.91 -12.43 11.23
CA ASN A 296 -18.58 -11.45 12.08
C ASN A 296 -18.45 -10.04 11.48
N LEU A 297 -19.56 -9.28 11.46
CA LEU A 297 -19.65 -8.00 10.76
C LEU A 297 -19.25 -8.06 9.26
N GLY A 298 -19.33 -9.23 8.63
CA GLY A 298 -18.98 -9.40 7.22
C GLY A 298 -17.48 -9.33 6.92
N ILE A 299 -16.61 -9.26 7.93
CA ILE A 299 -15.17 -8.97 7.77
C ILE A 299 -14.40 -9.97 6.89
N GLU A 300 -14.94 -11.18 6.68
CA GLU A 300 -14.31 -12.22 5.87
C GLU A 300 -14.86 -12.26 4.44
N SER A 301 -15.77 -11.34 4.09
CA SER A 301 -16.55 -11.42 2.85
C SER A 301 -15.86 -10.77 1.67
N ASP A 302 -15.15 -9.66 1.88
CA ASP A 302 -14.52 -8.90 0.81
C ASP A 302 -13.20 -8.29 1.27
N CYS A 303 -12.11 -8.97 0.96
CA CYS A 303 -10.76 -8.55 1.28
C CYS A 303 -9.90 -8.39 0.03
N HIS A 304 -8.93 -7.50 0.08
CA HIS A 304 -8.07 -7.11 -1.03
C HIS A 304 -6.61 -7.09 -0.59
N TRP A 305 -5.73 -7.48 -1.49
CA TRP A 305 -4.29 -7.51 -1.29
C TRP A 305 -3.58 -6.84 -2.46
N VAL A 306 -2.33 -6.45 -2.24
CA VAL A 306 -1.46 -5.82 -3.24
C VAL A 306 -0.02 -6.33 -3.12
N ASN A 307 0.66 -6.50 -4.24
CA ASN A 307 2.10 -6.70 -4.33
C ASN A 307 2.71 -5.37 -4.82
N PRO A 308 3.37 -4.59 -3.94
CA PRO A 308 3.93 -3.31 -4.31
C PRO A 308 5.13 -3.43 -5.27
N ASP A 309 5.26 -2.45 -6.16
CA ASP A 309 6.45 -2.19 -6.96
C ASP A 309 7.14 -0.90 -6.47
N ILE A 310 8.40 -1.06 -6.07
CA ILE A 310 9.27 0.00 -5.52
C ILE A 310 10.41 0.36 -6.49
N SER A 311 10.34 -0.04 -7.75
CA SER A 311 11.40 0.14 -8.74
C SER A 311 11.83 1.61 -8.93
N ASP A 312 10.90 2.57 -8.85
CA ASP A 312 11.21 4.00 -8.92
C ASP A 312 12.17 4.45 -7.80
N GLU A 313 12.11 3.85 -6.61
CA GLU A 313 13.06 4.15 -5.52
C GLU A 313 14.49 3.74 -5.89
N GLU A 314 14.66 2.62 -6.60
CA GLU A 314 15.98 2.09 -6.95
C GLU A 314 16.73 3.03 -7.89
N LEU A 315 15.98 3.78 -8.71
CA LEU A 315 16.52 4.80 -9.59
C LEU A 315 17.15 5.98 -8.80
N VAL A 316 16.70 6.21 -7.56
CA VAL A 316 17.13 7.34 -6.71
C VAL A 316 18.10 6.89 -5.62
N PHE A 317 17.82 5.76 -4.96
CA PHE A 317 18.50 5.32 -3.74
C PHE A 317 19.48 4.16 -3.95
N SER A 318 19.79 3.80 -5.19
CA SER A 318 20.87 2.85 -5.50
C SER A 318 22.20 3.30 -4.87
N GLN A 319 22.80 2.44 -4.04
CA GLN A 319 24.06 2.74 -3.36
C GLN A 319 25.27 2.76 -4.31
N THR A 320 25.20 2.04 -5.42
CA THR A 320 26.32 1.90 -6.35
C THR A 320 26.24 2.91 -7.50
N THR A 321 25.04 3.17 -7.99
CA THR A 321 24.80 3.99 -9.19
C THR A 321 23.40 4.63 -9.14
N PRO A 322 23.19 5.69 -8.35
CA PRO A 322 21.92 6.43 -8.42
C PRO A 322 21.82 7.08 -9.80
N LEU A 323 20.69 6.86 -10.48
CA LEU A 323 20.43 7.43 -11.80
C LEU A 323 19.78 8.80 -11.70
N TYR A 324 19.11 9.07 -10.58
CA TYR A 324 18.49 10.36 -10.31
C TYR A 324 18.76 10.86 -8.89
N GLY A 325 18.67 12.17 -8.70
CA GLY A 325 18.71 12.86 -7.40
C GLY A 325 17.51 13.78 -7.21
N GLY A 326 17.23 14.17 -5.97
CA GLY A 326 16.14 15.09 -5.63
C GLY A 326 16.52 16.56 -5.72
N SER A 327 15.53 17.41 -6.03
CA SER A 327 15.61 18.88 -6.00
C SER A 327 14.27 19.48 -5.57
N LEU A 328 14.21 20.80 -5.39
CA LEU A 328 12.95 21.52 -5.11
C LEU A 328 11.90 21.39 -6.23
N TRP A 329 12.31 20.99 -7.43
CA TRP A 329 11.46 20.79 -8.62
C TRP A 329 11.08 19.33 -8.85
N GLY A 330 11.57 18.43 -8.00
CA GLY A 330 11.42 16.99 -8.13
C GLY A 330 12.73 16.29 -8.50
N ILE A 331 12.60 15.08 -9.04
CA ILE A 331 13.71 14.20 -9.39
C ILE A 331 14.38 14.66 -10.69
N VAL A 332 15.73 14.73 -10.70
CA VAL A 332 16.60 15.13 -11.84
C VAL A 332 17.69 14.09 -12.15
N PRO A 333 18.13 13.91 -13.41
CA PRO A 333 19.21 12.98 -13.74
C PRO A 333 20.47 13.24 -12.90
N PHE A 334 21.04 12.18 -12.35
CA PHE A 334 22.20 12.24 -11.49
C PHE A 334 23.48 12.38 -12.34
N ALA A 335 23.85 13.60 -12.68
CA ALA A 335 25.07 13.88 -13.41
C ALA A 335 26.28 14.00 -12.46
N LYS A 336 27.05 12.91 -12.30
CA LYS A 336 28.23 12.81 -11.42
C LYS A 336 29.27 13.94 -11.64
N GLY A 337 29.32 14.54 -12.84
CA GLY A 337 30.22 15.67 -13.19
C GLY A 337 29.56 17.06 -13.27
N ALA A 338 28.23 17.18 -13.35
CA ALA A 338 27.53 18.48 -13.46
C ALA A 338 27.08 19.04 -12.11
N ALA A 339 27.05 18.21 -11.05
CA ALA A 339 26.71 18.61 -9.68
C ALA A 339 27.62 19.71 -9.10
N THR A 340 28.75 20.02 -9.75
CA THR A 340 29.69 21.08 -9.33
C THR A 340 29.63 22.37 -10.15
N SER A 341 28.87 22.46 -11.26
CA SER A 341 28.96 23.68 -12.09
C SER A 341 27.67 24.27 -12.68
N HIS A 342 26.60 23.52 -12.98
CA HIS A 342 25.40 24.12 -13.61
C HIS A 342 24.11 23.30 -13.33
N PRO A 343 22.98 23.92 -12.92
CA PRO A 343 21.71 23.22 -12.71
C PRO A 343 21.04 22.85 -14.04
N ILE A 344 20.43 21.66 -14.10
CA ILE A 344 19.64 21.18 -15.23
C ILE A 344 18.21 21.71 -15.07
N ASN A 345 17.71 22.47 -16.04
CA ASN A 345 16.44 23.21 -15.95
C ASN A 345 15.17 22.38 -16.21
N SER A 346 15.26 21.08 -16.56
CA SER A 346 14.08 20.23 -16.75
C SER A 346 14.43 18.74 -16.87
N THR A 347 13.48 17.88 -16.49
CA THR A 347 13.49 16.42 -16.64
C THR A 347 12.48 15.91 -17.67
N ALA A 348 12.19 16.72 -18.69
CA ALA A 348 11.25 16.35 -19.75
C ALA A 348 11.59 15.01 -20.45
N ASP A 349 12.76 14.42 -20.22
CA ASP A 349 13.20 13.11 -20.74
C ASP A 349 12.83 11.89 -19.86
N VAL A 350 12.05 12.02 -18.78
CA VAL A 350 11.56 10.87 -17.96
C VAL A 350 10.12 10.47 -18.32
N VAL A 351 9.53 11.09 -19.34
CA VAL A 351 8.31 10.60 -20.00
C VAL A 351 8.63 10.32 -21.47
N LEU A 352 9.58 9.41 -21.71
CA LEU A 352 9.64 8.68 -22.97
C LEU A 352 9.25 7.23 -22.70
N SER A 353 7.93 7.04 -22.78
CA SER A 353 7.30 5.86 -23.32
C SER A 353 8.16 5.18 -24.41
N ASN A 354 8.61 3.97 -24.12
CA ASN A 354 8.79 2.94 -25.15
C ASN A 354 7.91 1.71 -24.88
N LEU A 355 6.94 1.83 -23.97
CA LEU A 355 5.74 1.01 -24.03
C LEU A 355 4.66 1.87 -24.70
N PRO A 356 4.17 1.51 -25.90
CA PRO A 356 3.07 2.21 -26.51
C PRO A 356 1.85 2.07 -25.59
N LEU A 357 1.15 3.18 -25.34
CA LEU A 357 -0.25 3.16 -24.95
C LEU A 357 -1.02 2.49 -26.10
N GLN A 358 -1.15 1.18 -26.09
CA GLN A 358 -2.10 0.50 -26.95
C GLN A 358 -3.47 0.60 -26.30
N SER A 359 -4.19 1.63 -26.71
CA SER A 359 -5.64 1.53 -26.89
C SER A 359 -5.90 0.58 -28.06
N GLU A 360 -6.08 -0.71 -27.79
CA GLU A 360 -6.85 -1.57 -28.69
C GLU A 360 -7.75 -2.48 -27.86
N GLU A 361 -8.99 -2.05 -27.80
CA GLU A 361 -10.20 -2.84 -27.98
C GLU A 361 -10.04 -4.38 -27.90
N LEU A 362 -10.73 -4.92 -26.89
CA LEU A 362 -11.16 -6.30 -26.79
C LEU A 362 -11.65 -6.85 -28.15
N LEU A 363 -10.97 -7.85 -28.70
CA LEU A 363 -11.62 -8.81 -29.60
C LEU A 363 -11.57 -10.20 -28.98
N LEU A 364 -12.78 -10.65 -28.68
CA LEU A 364 -13.11 -12.03 -28.36
C LEU A 364 -12.76 -12.90 -29.57
N GLU A 365 -11.88 -13.89 -29.42
CA GLU A 365 -12.05 -15.16 -30.12
C GLU A 365 -11.30 -16.31 -29.43
N THR A 366 -12.13 -17.25 -28.95
CA THR A 366 -11.83 -18.63 -28.54
C THR A 366 -10.86 -19.34 -29.48
N THR A 367 -9.85 -20.03 -28.93
CA THR A 367 -9.58 -21.45 -29.28
C THR A 367 -8.63 -22.14 -28.30
N VAL A 368 -9.02 -23.37 -27.99
CA VAL A 368 -8.44 -24.37 -27.08
C VAL A 368 -7.09 -24.90 -27.61
N LEU A 369 -6.13 -25.23 -26.73
CA LEU A 369 -5.48 -26.57 -26.60
C LEU A 369 -4.18 -26.58 -25.74
N ALA A 370 -4.29 -27.29 -24.60
CA ALA A 370 -3.44 -28.38 -24.08
C ALA A 370 -1.93 -28.23 -23.77
N GLY A 371 -1.60 -28.55 -22.49
CA GLY A 371 -0.34 -29.16 -22.01
C GLY A 371 0.81 -28.19 -21.74
N SER A 372 1.62 -28.27 -20.69
CA SER A 372 1.94 -29.32 -19.73
C SER A 372 2.62 -28.71 -18.49
N SER A 373 2.42 -29.32 -17.32
CA SER A 373 3.04 -29.03 -16.03
C SER A 373 4.53 -29.36 -15.98
N GLU A 374 5.34 -28.56 -15.29
CA GLU A 374 6.48 -29.07 -14.51
C GLU A 374 6.66 -28.28 -13.20
N THR A 375 6.67 -29.02 -12.11
CA THR A 375 6.78 -28.58 -10.71
C THR A 375 8.21 -28.84 -10.23
N VAL A 376 8.91 -27.84 -9.70
CA VAL A 376 10.23 -28.03 -9.08
C VAL A 376 10.08 -28.07 -7.56
N VAL A 377 10.33 -29.24 -6.98
CA VAL A 377 10.35 -29.52 -5.54
C VAL A 377 11.79 -29.40 -5.03
N LEU A 378 12.06 -28.49 -4.10
CA LEU A 378 13.31 -28.48 -3.33
C LEU A 378 13.06 -29.14 -1.96
N ARG A 379 13.61 -30.34 -1.79
CA ARG A 379 13.77 -31.02 -0.49
C ARG A 379 15.05 -30.52 0.18
N MET A 380 14.95 -30.09 1.44
CA MET A 380 16.10 -30.01 2.35
C MET A 380 15.84 -30.93 3.55
N THR A 381 16.72 -31.89 3.75
CA THR A 381 16.77 -32.82 4.89
C THR A 381 17.71 -32.31 5.98
N GLY A 382 17.31 -32.52 7.25
CA GLY A 382 18.05 -32.70 8.53
C GLY A 382 19.46 -32.11 8.73
N GLU A 383 19.93 -31.81 9.94
CA GLU A 383 19.53 -32.23 11.28
C GLU A 383 20.34 -31.39 12.31
N ALA A 384 19.94 -31.43 13.58
CA ALA A 384 20.44 -30.61 14.67
C ALA A 384 21.64 -31.22 15.43
N ASP A 385 22.49 -30.38 16.04
CA ASP A 385 23.00 -30.48 17.44
C ASP A 385 23.90 -29.25 17.74
N VAL A 386 23.62 -28.35 18.70
CA VAL A 386 23.83 -28.34 20.18
C VAL A 386 25.29 -28.21 20.66
N GLY A 387 25.54 -27.15 21.46
CA GLY A 387 26.68 -26.94 22.37
C GLY A 387 27.88 -26.20 21.75
N GLY A 388 28.56 -25.21 22.34
CA GLY A 388 28.69 -24.81 23.75
C GLY A 388 30.17 -24.44 24.01
N ALA A 389 30.42 -23.13 24.13
CA ALA A 389 31.53 -22.36 24.75
C ALA A 389 32.93 -22.96 25.12
N GLU A 390 33.93 -22.09 24.85
CA GLU A 390 35.13 -21.74 25.66
C GLU A 390 36.52 -22.44 25.50
N THR A 391 37.44 -21.64 24.92
CA THR A 391 38.84 -21.31 25.27
C THR A 391 39.84 -22.36 25.77
N SER A 392 40.97 -22.51 25.06
CA SER A 392 42.33 -22.13 25.53
C SER A 392 43.41 -22.49 24.49
N ALA A 393 44.46 -21.67 24.46
CA ALA A 393 45.57 -21.71 23.49
C ALA A 393 46.72 -22.62 23.95
N VAL A 394 47.34 -23.34 23.00
CA VAL A 394 48.76 -23.78 23.04
C VAL A 394 49.30 -23.78 21.60
N GLU A 395 50.53 -23.28 21.45
CA GLU A 395 51.24 -22.99 20.20
C GLU A 395 51.91 -24.20 19.50
N HIS A 396 51.96 -24.07 18.17
CA HIS A 396 52.97 -24.47 17.17
C HIS A 396 53.49 -25.92 17.04
N GLU A 397 53.17 -26.53 15.89
CA GLU A 397 54.17 -27.03 14.93
C GLU A 397 53.62 -27.02 13.49
N SER A 398 54.51 -26.76 12.52
CA SER A 398 54.22 -26.35 11.13
C SER A 398 53.90 -27.49 10.16
N ILE A 399 53.19 -27.18 9.06
CA ILE A 399 53.56 -27.48 7.65
C ILE A 399 52.60 -26.65 6.77
N GLY A 400 53.16 -25.68 6.03
CA GLY A 400 52.41 -24.80 5.13
C GLY A 400 52.19 -25.41 3.76
N PHE A 401 50.94 -25.38 3.28
CA PHE A 401 50.60 -25.50 1.86
C PHE A 401 50.14 -24.12 1.36
N SER A 402 50.91 -23.54 0.45
CA SER A 402 50.66 -22.20 -0.11
C SER A 402 49.50 -22.21 -1.10
N LEU A 403 48.44 -21.46 -0.80
CA LEU A 403 47.30 -21.18 -1.69
C LEU A 403 47.66 -20.35 -2.94
N PHE A 404 48.91 -19.93 -3.11
CA PHE A 404 49.36 -19.22 -4.31
C PHE A 404 49.49 -20.11 -5.56
N ALA A 405 49.51 -21.44 -5.42
CA ALA A 405 49.59 -22.35 -6.57
C ALA A 405 48.24 -22.58 -7.27
N LEU A 406 47.10 -22.33 -6.60
CA LEU A 406 45.78 -22.54 -7.21
C LEU A 406 45.27 -21.33 -8.01
N PHE A 407 45.80 -20.13 -7.76
CA PHE A 407 45.35 -18.90 -8.43
C PHE A 407 45.98 -18.70 -9.82
N ALA A 408 47.14 -19.30 -10.10
CA ALA A 408 47.81 -19.20 -11.40
C ALA A 408 47.19 -20.10 -12.48
N ALA A 409 46.50 -21.18 -12.10
CA ALA A 409 45.88 -22.12 -13.06
C ALA A 409 44.55 -21.63 -13.64
N VAL A 410 43.82 -20.77 -12.92
CA VAL A 410 42.49 -20.27 -13.36
C VAL A 410 42.62 -19.09 -14.35
N ILE A 411 43.70 -18.31 -14.27
CA ILE A 411 43.94 -17.18 -15.19
C ILE A 411 44.40 -17.65 -16.58
N ALA A 412 45.07 -18.81 -16.67
CA ALA A 412 45.53 -19.36 -17.95
C ALA A 412 44.39 -19.97 -18.80
N LEU A 413 43.27 -20.41 -18.19
CA LEU A 413 42.13 -20.95 -18.92
C LEU A 413 41.17 -19.86 -19.45
N GLY A 414 41.13 -18.69 -18.82
CA GLY A 414 40.27 -17.57 -19.22
C GLY A 414 40.75 -16.79 -20.44
N MET A 415 42.06 -16.81 -20.74
CA MET A 415 42.62 -16.07 -21.89
C MET A 415 42.52 -16.82 -23.22
N VAL A 416 42.23 -18.12 -23.22
CA VAL A 416 42.13 -18.93 -24.45
C VAL A 416 40.74 -18.85 -25.10
N LEU A 417 39.67 -18.59 -24.34
CA LEU A 417 38.32 -18.44 -24.90
C LEU A 417 38.05 -17.09 -25.60
N SER A 418 38.80 -16.04 -25.27
CA SER A 418 38.64 -14.71 -25.89
C SER A 418 39.26 -14.60 -27.29
N HIS A 419 40.04 -15.59 -27.73
CA HIS A 419 40.67 -15.60 -29.07
C HIS A 419 39.90 -16.40 -30.14
N VAL A 420 38.80 -17.07 -29.78
CA VAL A 420 38.02 -17.90 -30.72
C VAL A 420 36.72 -17.22 -31.19
N VAL A 421 36.18 -16.24 -30.45
CA VAL A 421 34.93 -15.55 -30.83
C VAL A 421 35.16 -14.29 -31.66
N ALA A 422 36.39 -13.77 -31.74
CA ALA A 422 36.72 -12.56 -32.52
C ALA A 422 37.06 -12.80 -34.01
N ARG A 423 36.86 -14.00 -34.55
CA ARG A 423 37.32 -14.37 -35.90
C ARG A 423 36.25 -14.72 -36.94
N PHE A 424 34.97 -14.47 -36.67
CA PHE A 424 33.94 -14.58 -37.70
C PHE A 424 33.17 -13.27 -37.89
N SER A 425 33.50 -12.61 -39.00
CA SER A 425 32.65 -11.72 -39.81
C SER A 425 32.52 -10.24 -39.41
N ARG A 426 33.54 -9.45 -39.80
CA ARG A 426 33.39 -8.08 -40.31
C ARG A 426 34.14 -7.96 -41.64
N SER A 427 33.39 -7.92 -42.73
CA SER A 427 33.71 -7.39 -44.09
C SER A 427 32.46 -7.74 -44.90
N GLU A 428 31.72 -6.92 -45.62
CA GLU A 428 31.94 -5.66 -46.33
C GLU A 428 30.54 -5.32 -46.88
N THR A 429 30.02 -4.09 -46.81
CA THR A 429 29.41 -3.41 -47.98
C THR A 429 29.14 -1.94 -47.63
N TYR A 430 29.68 -1.06 -48.45
CA TYR A 430 29.54 0.40 -48.46
C TYR A 430 28.67 0.79 -49.68
N ASN A 431 28.08 2.00 -49.67
CA ASN A 431 27.27 2.71 -50.71
C ASN A 431 25.74 2.49 -50.65
N ARG A 432 24.84 3.48 -50.84
CA ARG A 432 24.86 4.97 -51.00
C ARG A 432 23.40 5.42 -51.24
N LEU A 433 23.12 6.74 -51.11
CA LEU A 433 22.03 7.54 -51.74
C LEU A 433 20.63 7.40 -51.10
N ILE A 434 19.87 8.44 -50.73
CA ILE A 434 19.87 9.91 -50.87
C ILE A 434 19.34 10.50 -49.55
#